data_AF-A0A6V8M065-F1
#
_entry.id   AF-A0A6V8M065-F1
#
_cell.length_a   1.000
_cell.length_b   1.000
_cell.length_c   1.000
_cell.angle_alpha   90.00
_cell.angle_beta   90.00
_cell.angle_gamma   90.00
#
_symmetry.space_group_name_H-M   'P 1'
#
loop_
_entity.id
_entity.type
_entity.pdbx_description
1 polymer ?
#
loop_
_entity_poly.entity_id
_entity_poly.type
_entity_poly.pdbx_seq_one_letter_code
_entity_poly.pdbx_strand_id
1 'polypeptide(L)'
;MKTCFADNLTDLSREEKLQIFLNRSGLTFKAIGGKLDMSGTAAAKLCRGETIPVRRHAELVALGIPAEYLPRPEDIKPGPKPRRSLATESAIVAA
;
A
#
# COMPACT_ATOMS: atom_id res chain seq x y z
N MET A 1 5.22 -25.06 9.24
CA MET A 1 5.19 -24.09 8.12
C MET A 1 6.61 -23.98 7.59
N LYS A 2 6.88 -24.38 6.34
CA LYS A 2 8.22 -24.37 5.76
C LYS A 2 8.59 -22.93 5.41
N THR A 3 9.54 -22.34 6.14
CA THR A 3 10.25 -21.14 5.68
C THR A 3 11.25 -21.58 4.62
N CYS A 4 10.80 -21.58 3.36
CA CYS A 4 11.68 -21.65 2.21
C CYS A 4 12.35 -20.27 2.09
N PHE A 5 13.53 -20.11 2.67
CA PHE A 5 14.40 -18.99 2.33
C PHE A 5 14.76 -19.16 0.85
N ALA A 6 14.29 -18.25 0.00
CA ALA A 6 14.68 -18.26 -1.41
C ALA A 6 16.17 -17.88 -1.49
N ASP A 7 17.02 -18.88 -1.75
CA ASP A 7 18.48 -18.73 -1.87
C ASP A 7 18.95 -17.95 -3.11
N ASN A 8 18.09 -17.13 -3.73
CA ASN A 8 18.49 -16.24 -4.81
C ASN A 8 17.81 -14.86 -4.69
N LEU A 9 18.61 -13.82 -4.43
CA LEU A 9 18.23 -12.40 -4.48
C LEU A 9 17.59 -11.96 -5.81
N THR A 10 17.59 -12.82 -6.83
CA THR A 10 17.01 -12.56 -8.16
C THR A 10 15.49 -12.70 -8.18
N ASP A 11 14.90 -13.52 -7.31
CA ASP A 11 13.45 -13.77 -7.25
C ASP A 11 12.78 -13.05 -6.07
N LEU A 12 13.20 -11.81 -5.82
CA LEU A 12 12.55 -10.98 -4.80
C LEU A 12 11.23 -10.42 -5.33
N SER A 13 10.20 -10.50 -4.49
CA SER A 13 8.96 -9.78 -4.72
C SER A 13 9.21 -8.27 -4.77
N ARG A 14 8.32 -7.54 -5.45
CA ARG A 14 8.38 -6.08 -5.52
C ARG A 14 8.43 -5.44 -4.12
N GLU A 15 7.63 -5.97 -3.18
CA GLU A 15 7.57 -5.45 -1.81
C GLU A 15 8.88 -5.65 -1.06
N GLU A 16 9.53 -6.80 -1.23
CA GLU A 16 10.85 -7.07 -0.65
C GLU A 16 11.91 -6.15 -1.26
N LYS A 17 11.89 -5.94 -2.58
CA LYS A 17 12.79 -4.99 -3.26
C LYS A 17 12.61 -3.57 -2.72
N LEU A 18 11.37 -3.13 -2.56
CA LEU A 18 11.05 -1.83 -1.93
C LEU A 18 11.59 -1.76 -0.50
N GLN A 19 11.36 -2.79 0.32
CA GLN A 19 11.81 -2.80 1.71
C GLN A 19 13.33 -2.76 1.81
N ILE A 20 14.04 -3.51 0.96
CA ILE A 20 15.51 -3.48 0.88
C ILE A 20 15.99 -2.10 0.45
N PHE A 21 15.35 -1.49 -0.55
CA PHE A 21 15.69 -0.15 -1.01
C PHE A 21 15.53 0.88 0.12
N LEU A 22 14.38 0.89 0.81
CA LEU A 22 14.11 1.81 1.92
C LEU A 22 15.12 1.67 3.06
N ASN A 23 15.48 0.42 3.40
CA ASN A 23 16.50 0.14 4.41
C ASN A 23 17.88 0.68 4.00
N ARG A 24 18.25 0.54 2.71
CA ARG A 24 19.54 1.03 2.19
C ARG A 24 19.58 2.55 2.03
N SER A 25 18.47 3.16 1.64
CA SER A 25 18.37 4.61 1.42
C SER A 25 18.10 5.40 2.71
N GLY A 26 17.85 4.72 3.84
CA GLY A 26 17.46 5.35 5.10
C GLY A 26 16.09 6.02 5.07
N LEU A 27 15.26 5.72 4.08
CA LEU A 27 13.91 6.29 3.96
C LEU A 27 12.93 5.48 4.80
N THR A 28 12.10 6.16 5.58
CA THR A 28 11.04 5.52 6.36
C THR A 28 9.67 5.88 5.80
N PHE A 29 8.69 4.99 5.97
CA PHE A 29 7.30 5.30 5.60
C PHE A 29 6.76 6.54 6.32
N LYS A 30 7.23 6.83 7.55
CA LYS A 30 6.90 8.07 8.27
C LYS A 30 7.42 9.30 7.52
N ALA A 31 8.68 9.27 7.05
CA ALA A 31 9.26 10.36 6.29
C ALA A 31 8.57 10.53 4.93
N ILE A 32 8.28 9.43 4.23
CA ILE A 32 7.52 9.44 2.96
C ILE A 32 6.15 10.06 3.18
N GLY A 33 5.41 9.60 4.20
CA GLY A 33 4.11 10.17 4.56
C GLY A 33 4.18 11.68 4.81
N GLY A 34 5.17 12.13 5.57
CA GLY A 34 5.38 13.56 5.82
C GLY A 34 5.65 14.39 4.56
N LYS A 35 6.33 13.83 3.56
CA LYS A 35 6.55 14.51 2.27
C LYS A 35 5.32 14.50 1.35
N LEU A 36 4.38 13.58 1.57
CA LEU A 36 3.17 13.40 0.77
C LEU A 36 1.90 13.95 1.45
N ASP A 37 2.06 14.65 2.58
CA ASP A 37 0.99 15.13 3.46
C ASP A 37 0.02 14.03 3.91
N MET A 38 0.56 12.88 4.32
CA MET A 38 -0.23 11.76 4.84
C MET A 38 0.45 11.03 5.99
N SER A 39 -0.30 10.15 6.67
CA SER A 39 0.28 9.33 7.72
C SER A 39 1.27 8.30 7.15
N GLY A 40 2.26 7.90 7.96
CA GLY A 40 3.19 6.83 7.56
C GLY A 40 2.47 5.49 7.32
N THR A 41 1.37 5.23 8.01
CA THR A 41 0.53 4.05 7.78
C THR A 41 -0.18 4.11 6.42
N ALA A 42 -0.68 5.28 6.01
CA ALA A 42 -1.25 5.48 4.69
C ALA A 42 -0.19 5.30 3.60
N ALA A 43 1.00 5.88 3.78
CA ALA A 43 2.12 5.71 2.84
C ALA A 43 2.55 4.24 2.71
N ALA A 44 2.62 3.49 3.82
CA ALA A 44 2.92 2.07 3.78
C ALA A 44 1.84 1.27 3.02
N LYS A 45 0.56 1.54 3.28
CA LYS A 45 -0.56 0.91 2.56
C LYS A 45 -0.50 1.24 1.07
N LEU A 46 -0.19 2.48 0.74
CA LEU A 46 -0.05 2.96 -0.64
C LEU A 46 1.05 2.21 -1.39
N CYS A 47 2.22 2.02 -0.79
CA CYS A 47 3.35 1.36 -1.45
C CYS A 47 3.21 -0.18 -1.52
N ARG A 48 2.42 -0.78 -0.62
CA ARG A 48 2.13 -2.23 -0.61
C ARG A 48 0.91 -2.62 -1.45
N GLY A 49 0.18 -1.65 -1.96
CA GLY A 49 -0.98 -1.91 -2.83
C GLY A 49 -0.58 -2.62 -4.12
N GLU A 50 -1.55 -3.21 -4.81
CA GLU A 50 -1.31 -3.70 -6.17
C GLU A 50 -1.20 -2.56 -7.18
N THR A 51 -2.02 -1.52 -6.97
CA THR A 51 -2.07 -0.30 -7.78
C THR A 51 -1.98 0.95 -6.91
N ILE A 52 -1.63 2.07 -7.54
CA ILE A 52 -1.49 3.39 -6.91
C ILE A 52 -1.97 4.46 -7.90
N PRO A 53 -2.61 5.56 -7.44
CA PRO A 53 -2.95 6.67 -8.32
C PRO A 53 -1.72 7.23 -9.04
N VAL A 54 -1.87 7.59 -10.32
CA VAL A 54 -0.76 8.02 -11.20
C VAL A 54 -0.02 9.21 -10.59
N ARG A 55 -0.76 10.16 -10.01
CA ARG A 55 -0.18 11.30 -9.30
C ARG A 55 0.74 10.87 -8.16
N ARG A 56 0.29 9.94 -7.31
CA ARG A 56 1.07 9.50 -6.14
C ARG A 56 2.27 8.66 -6.55
N HIS A 57 2.16 7.90 -7.63
CA HIS A 57 3.32 7.23 -8.23
C HIS A 57 4.39 8.23 -8.64
N ALA A 58 4.02 9.29 -9.38
CA ALA A 58 4.95 10.33 -9.80
C ALA A 58 5.61 11.04 -8.62
N GLU A 59 4.86 11.33 -7.56
CA GLU A 59 5.39 11.92 -6.32
C GLU A 59 6.44 10.98 -5.67
N LEU A 60 6.19 9.67 -5.57
CA LEU A 60 7.15 8.71 -5.00
C LEU A 60 8.42 8.55 -5.86
N VAL A 61 8.29 8.59 -7.18
CA VAL A 61 9.43 8.58 -8.09
C VAL A 61 10.26 9.86 -7.92
N ALA A 62 9.61 11.02 -7.80
CA ALA A 62 10.29 12.29 -7.52
C ALA A 62 11.01 12.31 -6.17
N LEU A 63 10.57 11.50 -5.20
CA LEU A 63 11.27 11.29 -3.93
C LEU A 63 12.50 10.39 -4.04
N GLY A 64 12.77 9.82 -5.22
CA GLY A 64 13.91 8.99 -5.52
C GLY A 64 13.66 7.49 -5.38
N ILE A 65 12.41 7.05 -5.24
CA ILE A 65 12.07 5.62 -5.21
C ILE A 65 11.95 5.10 -6.65
N PRO A 66 12.71 4.05 -7.04
CA PRO A 66 12.62 3.47 -8.37
C PRO A 66 11.22 2.95 -8.70
N ALA A 67 10.77 3.17 -9.94
CA ALA A 67 9.43 2.79 -10.39
C ALA A 67 9.22 1.27 -10.38
N GLU A 68 10.26 0.47 -10.59
CA GLU A 68 10.17 -1.00 -10.53
C GLU A 68 9.79 -1.54 -9.13
N TYR A 69 9.95 -0.75 -8.08
CA TYR A 69 9.60 -1.14 -6.70
C TYR A 69 8.22 -0.62 -6.28
N LEU A 70 7.58 0.19 -7.11
CA LEU A 70 6.29 0.80 -6.83
C LEU A 70 5.12 0.00 -7.43
N PRO A 71 3.91 0.11 -6.85
CA PRO A 71 2.71 -0.45 -7.45
C PRO A 71 2.42 0.10 -8.84
N ARG A 72 1.59 -0.60 -9.62
CA ARG A 72 1.23 -0.15 -10.97
C ARG A 72 0.50 1.19 -10.91
N PRO A 73 0.93 2.22 -11.68
CA PRO A 73 0.25 3.50 -11.72
C PRO A 73 -1.06 3.38 -12.49
N GLU A 74 -2.18 3.34 -11.78
CA GLU A 74 -3.51 3.18 -12.37
C GLU A 74 -4.54 3.98 -11.56
N ASP A 75 -5.26 4.87 -12.24
CA ASP A 75 -6.33 5.66 -11.64
C ASP A 75 -7.66 4.89 -11.66
N ILE A 76 -7.86 4.06 -10.64
CA ILE A 76 -9.08 3.27 -10.47
C ILE A 76 -10.18 4.13 -9.86
N LYS A 77 -11.32 4.24 -10.55
CA LYS A 77 -12.52 4.90 -10.00
C LYS A 77 -13.06 4.11 -8.81
N PRO A 78 -13.29 4.74 -7.64
CA PRO A 78 -13.91 4.06 -6.51
C PRO A 78 -15.26 3.45 -6.91
N GLY A 79 -15.51 2.21 -6.48
CA GLY A 79 -16.78 1.54 -6.72
C GLY A 79 -17.95 2.23 -5.99
N PRO A 80 -19.20 1.87 -6.31
CA PRO A 80 -20.38 2.42 -5.66
C PRO A 80 -20.29 2.28 -4.13
N LYS A 81 -20.59 3.35 -3.40
CA LYS A 81 -20.62 3.33 -1.93
C LYS A 81 -21.66 2.30 -1.46
N PRO A 82 -21.30 1.34 -0.59
CA PRO A 82 -22.27 0.38 -0.05
C PRO A 82 -23.42 1.13 0.64
N ARG A 83 -24.66 0.82 0.25
CA ARG A 83 -25.85 1.33 0.96
C ARG A 83 -25.97 0.56 2.27
N ARG A 84 -25.90 1.27 3.40
CA ARG A 84 -26.14 0.68 4.73
C ARG A 84 -27.59 0.20 4.79
N SER A 85 -27.83 -1.10 4.70
CA SER A 85 -29.17 -1.66 4.89
C SER A 85 -29.54 -1.58 6.37
N LEU A 86 -30.59 -0.84 6.72
CA LEU A 86 -31.17 -0.75 8.07
C LEU A 86 -31.94 -2.03 8.47
N ALA A 87 -31.36 -3.21 8.24
CA ALA A 87 -31.99 -4.48 8.57
C ALA A 87 -31.40 -5.06 9.87
N THR A 88 -31.56 -4.35 11.00
CA THR A 88 -31.28 -4.91 12.34
C THR A 88 -32.11 -4.20 13.41
N GLU A 89 -33.43 -4.17 13.27
CA GLU A 89 -34.35 -3.79 14.36
C GLU A 89 -35.59 -4.70 14.30
N SER A 90 -35.47 -5.98 14.69
CA SER A 90 -36.65 -6.84 14.94
C SER A 90 -36.36 -8.07 15.85
N ALA A 91 -35.30 -8.08 16.66
CA ALA A 91 -34.96 -9.25 17.49
C ALA A 91 -34.87 -8.97 19.01
N ILE A 92 -35.68 -8.05 19.56
CA ILE A 92 -35.69 -7.82 21.03
C ILE A 92 -37.10 -7.84 21.67
N VAL A 93 -38.12 -8.44 21.04
CA VAL A 93 -39.40 -8.70 21.77
C VAL A 93 -39.95 -10.07 21.40
N ALA A 94 -39.49 -11.10 22.12
CA ALA A 94 -40.23 -12.33 22.43
C ALA A 94 -39.34 -13.28 23.25
N ALA A 95 -39.25 -13.05 24.56
CA ALA A 95 -38.90 -14.06 25.56
C ALA A 95 -39.48 -13.63 26.92
#